data_AF-A0A9E5LTV9-F1
#
_entry.id   AF-A0A9E5LTV9-F1
#
_cell.length_a   1.000
_cell.length_b   1.000
_cell.length_c   1.000
_cell.angle_alpha   90.00
_cell.angle_beta   90.00
_cell.angle_gamma   90.00
#
_symmetry.space_group_name_H-M   'P 1'
#
loop_
_entity.id
_entity.type
_entity.pdbx_description
1 polymer ?
#
loop_
_entity_poly.entity_id
_entity_poly.type
_entity_poly.pdbx_seq_one_letter_code
_entity_poly.pdbx_strand_id
1 'polypeptide(L)'
;YQESSLVPAEVLRKGPYRNISGAMVLSARQTPQGQVEMIFYRADGSVSRREFVRFDRRDGRRIDLDEKGNRTADGTIRNGLPEGDWQFYSADGKLAAETKMEAGRMTGPQILFNADGRQRAFNTLVDGRRQGPATLFHPDGSVSDNLNYADDKLDGSAQGWWPGGMPRYTATWKNGMLEGPSLEYFPSGAKRSEASYVLGKKDGIARTWGEDGVLLVEESWKDDQRNGLVREFYPDGRLKVETDFKHGKKNGLFRSYALDGSLATTGTFQDDKPSGPLCLHYSDGKTFAECQYDGDRLAGGRLLYPDGKILGQFGPVIGDSGKVSSLLLQYPDGKPLSSSRFDAVTRTVSWQGWNPDGSPLGQLENLQSSKTSDLLGPWQAQQQSLEQGIGLSFPPEFDLLPHAPGDAKP
;
A
#
# COMPACT_ATOMS: atom_id res chain seq x y z
N TYR A 1 -33.76 23.26 -7.42
CA TYR A 1 -35.22 23.07 -7.48
C TYR A 1 -35.75 23.84 -8.68
N GLN A 2 -36.52 23.24 -9.58
CA GLN A 2 -37.16 23.96 -10.70
C GLN A 2 -38.42 24.70 -10.20
N GLU A 3 -38.57 25.98 -10.55
CA GLU A 3 -39.71 26.83 -10.18
C GLU A 3 -41.07 26.29 -10.64
N SER A 4 -41.09 25.45 -11.67
CA SER A 4 -42.29 24.73 -12.14
C SER A 4 -42.95 23.86 -11.06
N SER A 5 -42.21 23.54 -10.00
CA SER A 5 -42.76 22.85 -8.85
C SER A 5 -43.63 23.74 -7.96
N LEU A 6 -43.59 25.07 -8.05
CA LEU A 6 -44.35 26.01 -7.19
C LEU A 6 -45.76 26.32 -7.71
N VAL A 7 -46.42 25.38 -8.39
CA VAL A 7 -47.76 25.57 -8.98
C VAL A 7 -48.74 26.14 -7.93
N PRO A 8 -49.36 27.32 -8.16
CA PRO A 8 -50.28 27.91 -7.21
C PRO A 8 -51.50 27.00 -6.98
N ALA A 9 -51.97 26.92 -5.73
CA ALA A 9 -53.08 26.04 -5.35
C ALA A 9 -54.36 26.27 -6.17
N GLU A 10 -54.59 27.50 -6.63
CA GLU A 10 -55.70 27.89 -7.47
C GLU A 10 -55.64 27.29 -8.88
N VAL A 11 -54.43 27.06 -9.40
CA VAL A 11 -54.25 26.46 -10.73
C VAL A 11 -54.79 25.03 -10.69
N LEU A 12 -54.52 24.27 -9.62
CA LEU A 12 -54.73 22.82 -9.43
C LEU A 12 -56.18 22.32 -9.57
N ARG A 13 -57.18 23.23 -9.61
CA ARG A 13 -58.59 22.88 -9.84
C ARG A 13 -58.93 22.56 -11.30
N LYS A 14 -58.03 22.80 -12.25
CA LYS A 14 -58.35 22.83 -13.69
C LYS A 14 -58.07 21.54 -14.48
N GLY A 15 -57.76 20.43 -13.80
CA GLY A 15 -57.61 19.12 -14.44
C GLY A 15 -56.17 18.67 -14.61
N PRO A 16 -55.93 17.53 -15.27
CA PRO A 16 -54.57 17.04 -15.50
C PRO A 16 -53.80 18.00 -16.40
N TYR A 17 -52.65 18.45 -15.94
CA TYR A 17 -51.73 19.28 -16.73
C TYR A 17 -50.92 18.39 -17.64
N ARG A 18 -50.78 18.84 -18.88
CA ARG A 18 -49.96 18.19 -19.90
C ARG A 18 -48.88 19.17 -20.36
N ASN A 19 -47.70 18.65 -20.69
CA ASN A 19 -46.65 19.45 -21.33
C ASN A 19 -46.99 19.69 -22.82
N ILE A 20 -46.10 20.40 -23.52
CA ILE A 20 -46.24 20.72 -24.96
C ILE A 20 -46.35 19.50 -25.88
N SER A 21 -45.86 18.34 -25.45
CA SER A 21 -45.97 17.08 -26.20
C SER A 21 -47.24 16.29 -25.83
N GLY A 22 -48.13 16.85 -25.01
CA GLY A 22 -49.36 16.21 -24.56
C GLY A 22 -49.16 15.18 -23.43
N ALA A 23 -47.95 15.00 -22.91
CA ALA A 23 -47.68 14.07 -21.82
C ALA A 23 -48.17 14.66 -20.49
N MET A 24 -48.85 13.85 -19.68
CA MET A 24 -49.34 14.27 -18.36
C MET A 24 -48.16 14.54 -17.43
N VAL A 25 -48.15 15.70 -16.76
CA VAL A 25 -47.07 16.11 -15.85
C VAL A 25 -47.54 16.29 -14.42
N LEU A 26 -48.81 16.61 -14.21
CA LEU A 26 -49.40 16.82 -12.89
C LEU A 26 -50.90 16.54 -12.93
N SER A 27 -51.42 15.88 -11.90
CA SER A 27 -52.87 15.80 -11.62
C SER A 27 -53.12 16.09 -10.15
N ALA A 28 -54.35 16.47 -9.80
CA ALA A 28 -54.75 16.74 -8.42
C ALA A 28 -56.15 16.19 -8.14
N ARG A 29 -56.37 15.67 -6.93
CA ARG A 29 -57.68 15.23 -6.46
C ARG A 29 -57.87 15.52 -4.97
N GLN A 30 -59.12 15.71 -4.55
CA GLN A 30 -59.44 15.87 -3.14
C GLN A 30 -59.44 14.51 -2.43
N THR A 31 -58.84 14.43 -1.24
CA THR A 31 -58.82 13.22 -0.43
C THR A 31 -60.05 13.17 0.48
N PRO A 32 -60.45 11.99 0.98
CA PRO A 32 -61.53 11.86 1.96
C PRO A 32 -61.29 12.66 3.25
N GLN A 33 -60.03 12.93 3.59
CA GLN A 33 -59.66 13.76 4.76
C GLN A 33 -59.66 15.27 4.46
N GLY A 34 -60.13 15.70 3.28
CA GLY A 34 -60.19 17.12 2.91
C GLY A 34 -58.86 17.74 2.49
N GLN A 35 -57.80 16.93 2.33
CA GLN A 35 -56.53 17.38 1.74
C GLN A 35 -56.59 17.33 0.21
N VAL A 36 -55.61 17.92 -0.45
CA VAL A 36 -55.37 17.77 -1.88
C VAL A 36 -54.21 16.78 -2.07
N GLU A 37 -54.47 15.69 -2.79
CA GLU A 37 -53.40 14.82 -3.31
C GLU A 37 -52.98 15.35 -4.68
N MET A 38 -51.72 15.76 -4.80
CA MET A 38 -51.08 16.13 -6.06
C MET A 38 -50.20 14.98 -6.53
N ILE A 39 -50.28 14.62 -7.81
CA ILE A 39 -49.57 13.50 -8.41
C ILE A 39 -48.73 14.02 -9.57
N PHE A 40 -47.42 13.91 -9.45
CA PHE A 40 -46.46 14.34 -10.47
C PHE A 40 -45.98 13.14 -11.27
N TYR A 41 -45.85 13.32 -12.58
CA TYR A 41 -45.51 12.26 -13.52
C TYR A 41 -44.17 12.53 -14.19
N ARG A 42 -43.43 11.47 -14.50
CA ARG A 42 -42.27 11.49 -15.39
C ARG A 42 -42.72 11.52 -16.86
N ALA A 43 -41.77 11.71 -17.75
CA ALA A 43 -42.01 11.70 -19.20
C ALA A 43 -42.57 10.36 -19.71
N ASP A 44 -42.22 9.24 -19.07
CA ASP A 44 -42.73 7.89 -19.38
C ASP A 44 -44.12 7.61 -18.80
N GLY A 45 -44.71 8.56 -18.07
CA GLY A 45 -46.02 8.42 -17.41
C GLY A 45 -45.97 7.75 -16.03
N SER A 46 -44.82 7.27 -15.57
CA SER A 46 -44.66 6.78 -14.19
C SER A 46 -44.79 7.93 -13.18
N VAL A 47 -45.27 7.61 -11.97
CA VAL A 47 -45.42 8.63 -10.91
C VAL A 47 -44.06 8.90 -10.28
N SER A 48 -43.60 10.16 -10.33
CA SER A 48 -42.35 10.58 -9.68
C SER A 48 -42.55 10.99 -8.24
N ARG A 49 -43.72 11.56 -7.92
CA ARG A 49 -43.98 12.15 -6.61
C ARG A 49 -45.46 12.25 -6.33
N ARG A 50 -45.82 12.11 -5.04
CA ARG A 50 -47.13 12.43 -4.50
C ARG A 50 -46.99 13.45 -3.37
N GLU A 51 -47.93 14.37 -3.27
CA GLU A 51 -47.98 15.34 -2.19
C GLU A 51 -49.39 15.40 -1.60
N PHE A 52 -49.49 15.39 -0.28
CA PHE A 52 -50.73 15.46 0.49
C PHE A 52 -50.72 16.76 1.27
N VAL A 53 -51.40 17.77 0.74
CA VAL A 53 -51.27 19.15 1.20
C VAL A 53 -52.61 19.78 1.54
N ARG A 54 -52.56 20.87 2.32
CA ARG A 54 -53.75 21.69 2.53
C ARG A 54 -54.19 22.36 1.23
N PHE A 55 -55.48 22.67 1.15
CA PHE A 55 -56.06 23.32 -0.03
C PHE A 55 -55.57 24.76 -0.21
N ASP A 56 -55.38 25.49 0.89
CA ASP A 56 -55.01 26.91 0.92
C ASP A 56 -53.51 27.15 0.84
N ARG A 57 -52.70 26.15 1.21
CA ARG A 57 -51.25 26.26 1.28
C ARG A 57 -50.62 24.90 1.02
N ARG A 58 -49.51 24.88 0.29
CA ARG A 58 -48.78 23.65 -0.05
C ARG A 58 -47.91 23.13 1.10
N ASP A 59 -48.50 23.12 2.29
CA ASP A 59 -47.97 22.55 3.52
C ASP A 59 -48.56 21.16 3.69
N GLY A 60 -47.72 20.18 4.05
CA GLY A 60 -48.17 18.82 4.25
C GLY A 60 -47.02 17.82 4.12
N ARG A 61 -47.30 16.67 3.50
CA ARG A 61 -46.33 15.60 3.29
C ARG A 61 -46.07 15.37 1.81
N ARG A 62 -44.83 15.07 1.48
CA ARG A 62 -44.39 14.66 0.14
C ARG A 62 -43.78 13.28 0.17
N ILE A 63 -44.07 12.47 -0.84
CA ILE A 63 -43.50 11.15 -1.09
C ILE A 63 -42.89 11.16 -2.49
N ASP A 64 -41.58 10.94 -2.58
CA ASP A 64 -40.88 10.71 -3.85
C ASP A 64 -40.78 9.21 -4.13
N LEU A 65 -40.92 8.85 -5.40
CA LEU A 65 -41.01 7.47 -5.88
C LEU A 65 -39.94 7.22 -6.94
N ASP A 66 -39.49 5.99 -7.15
CA ASP A 66 -38.69 5.58 -8.31
C ASP A 66 -39.58 5.31 -9.54
N GLU A 67 -39.00 4.80 -10.64
CA GLU A 67 -39.72 4.44 -11.87
C GLU A 67 -40.68 3.25 -11.70
N LYS A 68 -40.40 2.39 -10.70
CA LYS A 68 -41.23 1.22 -10.36
C LYS A 68 -42.34 1.56 -9.36
N GLY A 69 -42.36 2.80 -8.85
CA GLY A 69 -43.32 3.26 -7.85
C GLY A 69 -42.92 2.95 -6.40
N ASN A 70 -41.67 2.53 -6.16
CA ASN A 70 -41.15 2.34 -4.80
C ASN A 70 -40.78 3.69 -4.18
N ARG A 71 -41.00 3.85 -2.86
CA ARG A 71 -40.63 5.06 -2.13
C ARG A 71 -39.11 5.21 -2.10
N THR A 72 -38.63 6.40 -2.46
CA THR A 72 -37.21 6.77 -2.44
C THR A 72 -36.92 7.82 -1.38
N ALA A 73 -37.89 8.70 -1.10
CA ALA A 73 -37.81 9.66 -0.03
C ALA A 73 -39.21 10.09 0.38
N ASP A 74 -39.34 10.61 1.59
CA ASP A 74 -40.51 11.37 1.97
C ASP A 74 -40.24 12.25 3.19
N GLY A 75 -41.14 13.20 3.42
CA GLY A 75 -41.06 14.06 4.58
C GLY A 75 -42.04 15.21 4.53
N THR A 76 -41.84 16.15 5.43
CA THR A 76 -42.69 17.34 5.52
C THR A 76 -42.32 18.35 4.44
N ILE A 77 -43.32 19.05 3.92
CA ILE A 77 -43.14 20.21 3.04
C ILE A 77 -43.82 21.44 3.63
N ARG A 78 -43.18 22.60 3.50
CA ARG A 78 -43.80 23.91 3.71
C ARG A 78 -43.70 24.74 2.45
N ASN A 79 -44.81 25.35 2.04
CA ASN A 79 -44.89 26.11 0.80
C ASN A 79 -44.38 25.33 -0.43
N GLY A 80 -44.58 24.01 -0.43
CA GLY A 80 -44.14 23.12 -1.50
C GLY A 80 -42.66 22.75 -1.48
N LEU A 81 -41.86 23.29 -0.55
CA LEU A 81 -40.45 22.96 -0.38
C LEU A 81 -40.27 21.94 0.75
N PRO A 82 -39.36 20.96 0.62
CA PRO A 82 -38.94 20.11 1.73
C PRO A 82 -38.52 20.92 2.95
N GLU A 83 -39.09 20.56 4.10
CA GLU A 83 -38.87 21.23 5.37
C GLU A 83 -38.99 20.22 6.51
N GLY A 84 -38.16 20.32 7.55
CA GLY A 84 -38.21 19.45 8.72
C GLY A 84 -37.67 18.05 8.45
N ASP A 85 -38.16 17.04 9.16
CA ASP A 85 -37.58 15.70 9.11
C ASP A 85 -37.94 14.98 7.81
N TRP A 86 -36.93 14.34 7.21
CA TRP A 86 -37.02 13.60 5.96
C TRP A 86 -36.34 12.25 6.07
N GLN A 87 -36.97 11.26 5.46
CA GLN A 87 -36.49 9.88 5.38
C GLN A 87 -36.16 9.54 3.93
N PHE A 88 -35.10 8.77 3.73
CA PHE A 88 -34.63 8.32 2.43
C PHE A 88 -34.50 6.80 2.43
N TYR A 89 -34.87 6.18 1.32
CA TYR A 89 -35.01 4.74 1.21
C TYR A 89 -34.12 4.20 0.09
N SER A 90 -33.56 3.01 0.32
CA SER A 90 -32.83 2.25 -0.69
C SER A 90 -33.79 1.68 -1.76
N ALA A 91 -33.22 1.14 -2.84
CA ALA A 91 -34.00 0.56 -3.93
C ALA A 91 -34.85 -0.66 -3.51
N ASP A 92 -34.47 -1.37 -2.44
CA ASP A 92 -35.26 -2.45 -1.82
C ASP A 92 -36.27 -1.94 -0.77
N GLY A 93 -36.45 -0.62 -0.64
CA GLY A 93 -37.45 0.03 0.21
C GLY A 93 -37.06 0.12 1.69
N LYS A 94 -35.83 -0.20 2.06
CA LYS A 94 -35.34 -0.09 3.44
C LYS A 94 -34.92 1.35 3.75
N LEU A 95 -35.07 1.75 5.01
CA LEU A 95 -34.61 3.07 5.46
C LEU A 95 -33.09 3.15 5.31
N ALA A 96 -32.61 4.12 4.55
CA ALA A 96 -31.20 4.31 4.24
C ALA A 96 -30.62 5.55 4.93
N ALA A 97 -31.42 6.59 5.11
CA ALA A 97 -31.01 7.80 5.81
C ALA A 97 -32.19 8.57 6.43
N GLU A 98 -31.90 9.32 7.48
CA GLU A 98 -32.77 10.33 8.06
C GLU A 98 -32.00 11.64 8.18
N THR A 99 -32.62 12.77 7.84
CA THR A 99 -32.00 14.10 8.00
C THR A 99 -33.06 15.19 8.10
N LYS A 100 -32.63 16.44 8.28
CA LYS A 100 -33.52 17.60 8.18
C LYS A 100 -33.38 18.28 6.84
N MET A 101 -34.48 18.88 6.40
CA MET A 101 -34.52 19.75 5.24
C MET A 101 -34.88 21.16 5.67
N GLU A 102 -34.25 22.15 5.08
CA GLU A 102 -34.61 23.56 5.22
C GLU A 102 -34.67 24.19 3.84
N ALA A 103 -35.84 24.71 3.46
CA ALA A 103 -36.10 25.30 2.15
C ALA A 103 -35.62 24.44 0.97
N GLY A 104 -35.80 23.11 1.06
CA GLY A 104 -35.42 22.17 0.00
C GLY A 104 -33.97 21.70 0.00
N ARG A 105 -33.14 22.10 0.98
CA ARG A 105 -31.76 21.65 1.14
C ARG A 105 -31.60 20.78 2.38
N MET A 106 -30.75 19.76 2.30
CA MET A 106 -30.42 18.93 3.46
C MET A 106 -29.57 19.74 4.45
N THR A 107 -29.92 19.68 5.72
CA THR A 107 -29.25 20.41 6.80
C THR A 107 -29.40 19.66 8.13
N GLY A 108 -28.57 20.01 9.11
CA GLY A 108 -28.64 19.46 10.46
C GLY A 108 -28.18 18.00 10.56
N PRO A 109 -28.53 17.32 11.66
CA PRO A 109 -28.12 15.94 11.89
C PRO A 109 -28.62 15.00 10.79
N GLN A 110 -27.75 14.09 10.38
CA GLN A 110 -28.03 13.00 9.47
C GLN A 110 -27.67 11.68 10.14
N ILE A 111 -28.55 10.69 10.04
CA ILE A 111 -28.31 9.31 10.45
C ILE A 111 -28.35 8.46 9.18
N LEU A 112 -27.36 7.59 9.02
CA LEU A 112 -27.26 6.66 7.90
C LEU A 112 -27.43 5.23 8.42
N PHE A 113 -28.14 4.40 7.67
CA PHE A 113 -28.45 3.02 8.04
C PHE A 113 -27.85 2.01 7.06
N ASN A 114 -27.52 0.83 7.58
CA ASN A 114 -27.18 -0.37 6.82
C ASN A 114 -28.44 -1.09 6.32
N ALA A 115 -28.27 -2.05 5.41
CA ALA A 115 -29.37 -2.85 4.86
C ALA A 115 -30.07 -3.77 5.89
N ASP A 116 -29.52 -3.92 7.09
CA ASP A 116 -30.12 -4.61 8.23
C ASP A 116 -30.90 -3.66 9.18
N GLY A 117 -30.90 -2.36 8.89
CA GLY A 117 -31.54 -1.32 9.70
C GLY A 117 -30.69 -0.78 10.85
N ARG A 118 -29.46 -1.26 11.05
CA ARG A 118 -28.55 -0.69 12.06
C ARG A 118 -27.94 0.62 11.56
N GLN A 119 -27.65 1.52 12.49
CA GLN A 119 -26.94 2.76 12.17
C GLN A 119 -25.51 2.43 11.71
N ARG A 120 -25.09 3.03 10.59
CA ARG A 120 -23.73 2.90 10.05
C ARG A 120 -22.92 4.18 10.20
N ALA A 121 -23.60 5.31 10.30
CA ALA A 121 -22.97 6.58 10.61
C ALA A 121 -23.98 7.61 11.12
N PHE A 122 -23.48 8.63 11.80
CA PHE A 122 -24.18 9.91 11.93
C PHE A 122 -23.21 11.07 11.70
N ASN A 123 -23.72 12.16 11.17
CA ASN A 123 -22.96 13.37 10.81
C ASN A 123 -23.88 14.59 10.82
N THR A 124 -23.33 15.78 10.63
CA THR A 124 -24.12 17.00 10.40
C THR A 124 -23.95 17.46 8.95
N LEU A 125 -25.04 17.92 8.35
CA LEU A 125 -25.05 18.55 7.03
C LEU A 125 -25.30 20.06 7.15
N VAL A 126 -24.63 20.84 6.31
CA VAL A 126 -24.91 22.26 6.07
C VAL A 126 -24.98 22.44 4.56
N ASP A 127 -26.13 22.91 4.06
CA ASP A 127 -26.38 23.05 2.61
C ASP A 127 -26.06 21.76 1.80
N GLY A 128 -26.35 20.60 2.39
CA GLY A 128 -26.12 19.29 1.80
C GLY A 128 -24.69 18.76 1.89
N ARG A 129 -23.76 19.48 2.54
CA ARG A 129 -22.37 19.06 2.73
C ARG A 129 -22.08 18.69 4.17
N ARG A 130 -21.22 17.69 4.40
CA ARG A 130 -20.82 17.29 5.76
C ARG A 130 -20.01 18.39 6.43
N GLN A 131 -20.38 18.67 7.67
CA GLN A 131 -19.77 19.70 8.51
C GLN A 131 -19.64 19.19 9.95
N GLY A 132 -18.51 19.46 10.59
CA GLY A 132 -18.25 19.09 11.97
C GLY A 132 -18.07 17.58 12.18
N PRO A 133 -18.32 17.10 13.41
CA PRO A 133 -18.01 15.74 13.79
C PRO A 133 -18.94 14.73 13.08
N ALA A 134 -18.37 13.57 12.80
CA ALA A 134 -19.07 12.41 12.27
C ALA A 134 -18.56 11.14 12.96
N THR A 135 -19.47 10.20 13.21
CA THR A 135 -19.15 8.90 13.78
C THR A 135 -19.63 7.82 12.84
N LEU A 136 -18.78 6.82 12.60
CA LEU A 136 -19.07 5.62 11.82
C LEU A 136 -19.09 4.42 12.75
N PHE A 137 -19.87 3.40 12.39
CA PHE A 137 -20.03 2.18 13.19
C PHE A 137 -19.61 0.95 12.40
N HIS A 138 -19.04 -0.01 13.11
CA HIS A 138 -18.85 -1.39 12.66
C HIS A 138 -20.19 -2.10 12.52
N PRO A 139 -20.25 -3.24 11.80
CA PRO A 139 -21.48 -4.05 11.70
C PRO A 139 -22.05 -4.54 13.04
N ASP A 140 -21.20 -4.68 14.05
CA ASP A 140 -21.59 -5.06 15.41
C ASP A 140 -22.18 -3.90 16.24
N GLY A 141 -22.17 -2.68 15.70
CA GLY A 141 -22.65 -1.45 16.35
C GLY A 141 -21.61 -0.73 17.19
N SER A 142 -20.40 -1.26 17.33
CA SER A 142 -19.28 -0.54 17.97
C SER A 142 -18.79 0.60 17.07
N VAL A 143 -18.20 1.64 17.68
CA VAL A 143 -17.66 2.78 16.93
C VAL A 143 -16.47 2.32 16.09
N SER A 144 -16.50 2.59 14.80
CA SER A 144 -15.38 2.34 13.88
C SER A 144 -14.49 3.56 13.74
N ASP A 145 -15.07 4.75 13.55
CA ASP A 145 -14.32 5.97 13.28
C ASP A 145 -15.04 7.19 13.85
N ASN A 146 -14.26 8.13 14.37
CA ASN A 146 -14.67 9.49 14.68
C ASN A 146 -13.87 10.41 13.79
N LEU A 147 -14.57 11.17 12.98
CA LEU A 147 -14.03 12.03 11.94
C LEU A 147 -14.54 13.45 12.16
N ASN A 148 -13.88 14.41 11.54
CA ASN A 148 -14.35 15.79 11.49
C ASN A 148 -14.31 16.29 10.05
N TYR A 149 -15.36 16.97 9.63
CA TYR A 149 -15.53 17.44 8.25
C TYR A 149 -15.65 18.97 8.20
N ALA A 150 -15.13 19.56 7.12
CA ALA A 150 -15.43 20.92 6.69
C ALA A 150 -15.69 20.87 5.18
N ASP A 151 -16.89 21.29 4.75
CA ASP A 151 -17.29 21.25 3.34
C ASP A 151 -16.99 19.91 2.64
N ASP A 152 -17.46 18.80 3.24
CA ASP A 152 -17.24 17.42 2.78
C ASP A 152 -15.80 16.90 2.79
N LYS A 153 -14.82 17.70 3.19
CA LYS A 153 -13.42 17.30 3.34
C LYS A 153 -13.11 16.99 4.80
N LEU A 154 -12.25 15.99 5.04
CA LEU A 154 -11.75 15.76 6.39
C LEU A 154 -10.93 16.96 6.86
N ASP A 155 -11.25 17.47 8.03
CA ASP A 155 -10.59 18.64 8.62
C ASP A 155 -10.65 18.54 10.15
N GLY A 156 -9.51 18.40 10.80
CA GLY A 156 -9.38 18.13 12.23
C GLY A 156 -8.96 16.69 12.55
N SER A 157 -9.18 16.28 13.80
CA SER A 157 -8.77 14.95 14.28
C SER A 157 -9.60 13.83 13.65
N ALA A 158 -8.93 12.74 13.30
CA ALA A 158 -9.54 11.47 12.92
C ALA A 158 -9.00 10.36 13.82
N GLN A 159 -9.90 9.53 14.32
CA GLN A 159 -9.57 8.37 15.14
C GLN A 159 -10.40 7.19 14.66
N GLY A 160 -9.79 6.01 14.63
CA GLY A 160 -10.51 4.78 14.35
C GLY A 160 -10.20 3.69 15.36
N TRP A 161 -11.11 2.73 15.48
CA TRP A 161 -11.03 1.61 16.41
C TRP A 161 -11.28 0.28 15.70
N TRP A 162 -10.72 -0.79 16.25
CA TRP A 162 -11.04 -2.16 15.89
C TRP A 162 -12.38 -2.58 16.51
N PRO A 163 -13.06 -3.61 15.96
CA PRO A 163 -14.14 -4.28 16.67
C PRO A 163 -13.64 -4.75 18.05
N GLY A 164 -14.26 -4.25 19.12
CA GLY A 164 -13.78 -4.42 20.51
C GLY A 164 -13.22 -3.15 21.16
N GLY A 165 -13.09 -2.05 20.41
CA GLY A 165 -12.80 -0.72 20.95
C GLY A 165 -11.32 -0.39 21.17
N MET A 166 -10.40 -1.29 20.80
CA MET A 166 -8.97 -0.97 20.77
C MET A 166 -8.69 0.06 19.67
N PRO A 167 -7.83 1.08 19.90
CA PRO A 167 -7.43 2.02 18.87
C PRO A 167 -6.88 1.29 17.64
N ARG A 168 -7.25 1.76 16.45
CA ARG A 168 -6.75 1.27 15.15
C ARG A 168 -5.85 2.32 14.51
N TYR A 169 -6.24 3.58 14.55
CA TYR A 169 -5.37 4.68 14.13
C TYR A 169 -5.76 6.01 14.78
N THR A 170 -4.82 6.95 14.77
CA THR A 170 -5.07 8.37 15.03
C THR A 170 -4.35 9.20 13.96
N ALA A 171 -4.99 10.26 13.49
CA ALA A 171 -4.44 11.17 12.49
C ALA A 171 -5.07 12.56 12.62
N THR A 172 -4.45 13.55 12.00
CA THR A 172 -5.06 14.88 11.81
C THR A 172 -5.13 15.19 10.33
N TRP A 173 -6.24 15.81 9.92
CA TRP A 173 -6.49 16.22 8.54
C TRP A 173 -6.65 17.74 8.47
N LYS A 174 -6.30 18.32 7.33
CA LYS A 174 -6.52 19.73 7.02
C LYS A 174 -6.92 19.85 5.56
N ASN A 175 -8.12 20.34 5.28
CA ASN A 175 -8.67 20.44 3.93
C ASN A 175 -8.57 19.14 3.10
N GLY A 176 -8.77 17.98 3.74
CA GLY A 176 -8.71 16.67 3.11
C GLY A 176 -7.30 16.09 2.92
N MET A 177 -6.27 16.73 3.47
CA MET A 177 -4.88 16.25 3.45
C MET A 177 -4.43 15.87 4.86
N LEU A 178 -3.66 14.79 5.02
CA LEU A 178 -3.03 14.44 6.29
C LEU A 178 -2.05 15.53 6.72
N GLU A 179 -2.04 15.85 8.01
CA GLU A 179 -1.20 16.90 8.60
C GLU A 179 -0.72 16.43 9.99
N GLY A 180 0.58 16.52 10.24
CA GLY A 180 1.19 16.13 11.50
C GLY A 180 1.32 14.61 11.69
N PRO A 181 1.41 14.15 12.95
CA PRO A 181 1.63 12.74 13.26
C PRO A 181 0.41 11.88 12.94
N SER A 182 0.67 10.69 12.42
CA SER A 182 -0.27 9.60 12.22
C SER A 182 0.27 8.35 12.89
N LEU A 183 -0.61 7.63 13.60
CA LEU A 183 -0.29 6.42 14.34
C LEU A 183 -1.26 5.32 13.94
N GLU A 184 -0.76 4.10 13.75
CA GLU A 184 -1.58 2.90 13.58
C GLU A 184 -1.24 1.86 14.64
N TYR A 185 -2.22 1.03 14.96
CA TYR A 185 -2.14 0.02 16.01
C TYR A 185 -2.69 -1.33 15.53
N PHE A 186 -2.10 -2.41 16.01
CA PHE A 186 -2.62 -3.76 15.86
C PHE A 186 -3.92 -3.95 16.66
N PRO A 187 -4.73 -4.99 16.37
CA PRO A 187 -5.90 -5.34 17.18
C PRO A 187 -5.58 -5.59 18.67
N SER A 188 -4.36 -6.03 18.97
CA SER A 188 -3.84 -6.17 20.34
C SER A 188 -3.63 -4.85 21.07
N GLY A 189 -3.68 -3.70 20.37
CA GLY A 189 -3.35 -2.38 20.89
C GLY A 189 -1.85 -2.04 20.81
N ALA A 190 -1.01 -3.00 20.39
CA ALA A 190 0.40 -2.74 20.12
C ALA A 190 0.55 -1.73 18.97
N LYS A 191 1.54 -0.83 19.09
CA LYS A 191 1.83 0.14 18.03
C LYS A 191 2.31 -0.59 16.79
N ARG A 192 1.72 -0.27 15.64
CA ARG A 192 2.05 -0.89 14.34
C ARG A 192 2.93 0.01 13.50
N SER A 193 2.57 1.29 13.40
CA SER A 193 3.35 2.25 12.62
C SER A 193 3.16 3.67 13.12
N GLU A 194 4.13 4.53 12.80
CA GLU A 194 4.02 5.97 12.94
C GLU A 194 4.66 6.66 11.74
N ALA A 195 4.10 7.79 11.36
CA ALA A 195 4.67 8.68 10.37
C ALA A 195 4.20 10.12 10.65
N SER A 196 4.87 11.10 10.05
CA SER A 196 4.39 12.49 10.03
C SER A 196 4.11 12.93 8.61
N TYR A 197 3.15 13.84 8.46
CA TYR A 197 2.71 14.36 7.17
C TYR A 197 2.72 15.89 7.17
N VAL A 198 3.09 16.48 6.04
CA VAL A 198 3.00 17.92 5.78
C VAL A 198 2.30 18.09 4.44
N LEU A 199 1.16 18.79 4.42
CA LEU A 199 0.37 18.99 3.19
C LEU A 199 0.03 17.67 2.49
N GLY A 200 -0.31 16.64 3.26
CA GLY A 200 -0.68 15.32 2.76
C GLY A 200 0.49 14.42 2.35
N LYS A 201 1.73 14.91 2.40
CA LYS A 201 2.93 14.14 2.04
C LYS A 201 3.69 13.69 3.27
N LYS A 202 4.19 12.46 3.26
CA LYS A 202 5.03 11.89 4.32
C LYS A 202 6.34 12.67 4.41
N ASP A 203 6.64 13.16 5.62
CA ASP A 203 7.78 14.02 5.92
C ASP A 203 8.30 13.72 7.34
N GLY A 204 9.61 13.53 7.49
CA GLY A 204 10.25 13.16 8.75
C GLY A 204 10.48 11.66 8.90
N ILE A 205 10.63 11.21 10.15
CA ILE A 205 10.91 9.79 10.43
C ILE A 205 9.60 9.00 10.49
N ALA A 206 9.58 7.87 9.80
CA ALA A 206 8.53 6.87 9.92
C ALA A 206 9.09 5.56 10.47
N ARG A 207 8.27 4.87 11.25
CA ARG A 207 8.64 3.61 11.90
C ARG A 207 7.53 2.58 11.80
N THR A 208 7.92 1.32 11.73
CA THR A 208 7.02 0.17 11.71
C THR A 208 7.51 -0.87 12.70
N TRP A 209 6.60 -1.41 13.50
CA TRP A 209 6.88 -2.43 14.51
C TRP A 209 6.15 -3.73 14.19
N GLY A 210 6.71 -4.85 14.68
CA GLY A 210 6.03 -6.12 14.79
C GLY A 210 4.98 -6.09 15.91
N GLU A 211 4.10 -7.09 15.93
CA GLU A 211 3.04 -7.19 16.95
C GLU A 211 3.60 -7.47 18.36
N ASP A 212 4.80 -8.03 18.44
CA ASP A 212 5.60 -8.18 19.67
C ASP A 212 6.26 -6.86 20.14
N GLY A 213 6.11 -5.77 19.39
CA GLY A 213 6.68 -4.46 19.68
C GLY A 213 8.12 -4.27 19.20
N VAL A 214 8.69 -5.23 18.48
CA VAL A 214 10.04 -5.09 17.91
C VAL A 214 10.01 -4.10 16.75
N LEU A 215 10.92 -3.12 16.75
CA LEU A 215 11.06 -2.20 15.61
C LEU A 215 11.59 -2.99 14.41
N LEU A 216 10.87 -2.98 13.30
CA LEU A 216 11.25 -3.71 12.08
C LEU A 216 11.86 -2.79 11.03
N VAL A 217 11.36 -1.55 10.96
CA VAL A 217 11.77 -0.59 9.92
C VAL A 217 11.74 0.84 10.49
N GLU A 218 12.80 1.62 10.22
CA GLU A 218 12.87 3.06 10.43
C GLU A 218 13.31 3.74 9.13
N GLU A 219 12.59 4.75 8.67
CA GLU A 219 12.83 5.41 7.39
C GLU A 219 12.79 6.94 7.52
N SER A 220 13.72 7.62 6.88
CA SER A 220 13.69 9.08 6.72
C SER A 220 12.96 9.47 5.43
N TRP A 221 11.97 10.37 5.52
CA TRP A 221 11.13 10.80 4.42
C TRP A 221 11.17 12.31 4.22
N LYS A 222 11.05 12.73 2.95
CA LYS A 222 10.82 14.12 2.55
C LYS A 222 9.91 14.13 1.33
N ASP A 223 8.77 14.81 1.41
CA ASP A 223 7.82 14.96 0.29
C ASP A 223 7.46 13.63 -0.40
N ASP A 224 7.08 12.60 0.38
CA ASP A 224 6.79 11.23 -0.09
C ASP A 224 7.97 10.47 -0.74
N GLN A 225 9.20 10.95 -0.55
CA GLN A 225 10.40 10.27 -1.02
C GLN A 225 11.30 9.92 0.16
N ARG A 226 11.88 8.71 0.15
CA ARG A 226 12.94 8.36 1.10
C ARG A 226 14.12 9.33 0.91
N ASN A 227 14.52 10.00 1.99
CA ASN A 227 15.57 11.02 1.97
C ASN A 227 16.26 11.07 3.34
N GLY A 228 17.47 10.53 3.40
CA GLY A 228 18.19 10.23 4.63
C GLY A 228 18.31 8.72 4.86
N LEU A 229 18.57 8.35 6.10
CA LEU A 229 18.89 6.97 6.47
C LEU A 229 17.62 6.12 6.58
N VAL A 230 17.72 4.89 6.06
CA VAL A 230 16.75 3.81 6.24
C VAL A 230 17.43 2.67 6.98
N ARG A 231 16.75 2.11 7.99
CA ARG A 231 17.19 0.96 8.76
C ARG A 231 16.12 -0.12 8.77
N GLU A 232 16.55 -1.35 8.58
CA GLU A 232 15.74 -2.55 8.72
C GLU A 232 16.33 -3.42 9.82
N PHE A 233 15.47 -4.11 10.57
CA PHE A 233 15.85 -4.91 11.72
C PHE A 233 15.32 -6.34 11.59
N TYR A 234 16.02 -7.29 12.19
CA TYR A 234 15.55 -8.66 12.37
C TYR A 234 14.42 -8.73 13.40
N PRO A 235 13.63 -9.82 13.42
CA PRO A 235 12.60 -10.04 14.44
C PRO A 235 13.11 -10.08 15.88
N ASP A 236 14.41 -10.29 16.11
CA ASP A 236 15.04 -10.22 17.44
C ASP A 236 15.51 -8.79 17.81
N GLY A 237 15.26 -7.80 16.96
CA GLY A 237 15.60 -6.40 17.14
C GLY A 237 17.02 -6.00 16.71
N ARG A 238 17.84 -6.94 16.20
CA ARG A 238 19.18 -6.60 15.69
C ARG A 238 19.09 -5.87 14.35
N LEU A 239 20.01 -4.93 14.13
CA LEU A 239 20.12 -4.23 12.85
C LEU A 239 20.43 -5.23 11.74
N LYS A 240 19.65 -5.21 10.66
CA LYS A 240 19.78 -6.08 9.49
C LYS A 240 20.40 -5.34 8.32
N VAL A 241 19.88 -4.15 8.02
CA VAL A 241 20.36 -3.30 6.92
C VAL A 241 20.30 -1.85 7.35
N GLU A 242 21.27 -1.06 6.92
CA GLU A 242 21.16 0.40 6.87
C GLU A 242 21.62 0.94 5.51
N THR A 243 20.92 1.95 5.00
CA THR A 243 21.18 2.50 3.66
C THR A 243 20.81 3.98 3.61
N ASP A 244 21.71 4.80 3.07
CA ASP A 244 21.42 6.20 2.77
C ASP A 244 20.58 6.34 1.50
N PHE A 245 19.54 7.17 1.57
CA PHE A 245 18.69 7.51 0.44
C PHE A 245 18.72 9.02 0.14
N LYS A 246 18.55 9.36 -1.13
CA LYS A 246 18.33 10.73 -1.60
C LYS A 246 17.29 10.71 -2.72
N HIS A 247 16.23 11.49 -2.58
CA HIS A 247 15.13 11.58 -3.56
C HIS A 247 14.56 10.21 -3.99
N GLY A 248 14.37 9.32 -3.02
CA GLY A 248 13.81 7.99 -3.24
C GLY A 248 14.80 6.93 -3.74
N LYS A 249 16.06 7.29 -4.00
CA LYS A 249 17.10 6.38 -4.51
C LYS A 249 18.19 6.12 -3.47
N LYS A 250 18.79 4.92 -3.47
CA LYS A 250 19.98 4.64 -2.67
C LYS A 250 21.11 5.57 -3.12
N ASN A 251 21.66 6.35 -2.20
CA ASN A 251 22.70 7.32 -2.49
C ASN A 251 23.50 7.59 -1.22
N GLY A 252 24.71 7.03 -1.15
CA GLY A 252 25.56 7.02 0.04
C GLY A 252 25.85 5.61 0.53
N LEU A 253 26.02 5.45 1.83
CA LEU A 253 26.57 4.25 2.44
C LEU A 253 25.50 3.15 2.57
N PHE A 254 25.92 1.92 2.34
CA PHE A 254 25.14 0.71 2.53
C PHE A 254 25.89 -0.23 3.47
N ARG A 255 25.18 -0.78 4.46
CA ARG A 255 25.67 -1.87 5.29
C ARG A 255 24.57 -2.91 5.51
N SER A 256 24.93 -4.17 5.49
CA SER A 256 24.09 -5.26 5.99
C SER A 256 24.83 -6.06 7.05
N TYR A 257 24.07 -6.70 7.91
CA TYR A 257 24.55 -7.48 9.05
C TYR A 257 23.88 -8.84 9.02
N ALA A 258 24.61 -9.87 9.44
CA ALA A 258 24.06 -11.21 9.62
C ALA A 258 23.20 -11.27 10.90
N LEU A 259 22.47 -12.38 11.07
CA LEU A 259 21.60 -12.58 12.24
C LEU A 259 22.37 -12.53 13.56
N ASP A 260 23.64 -12.95 13.60
CA ASP A 260 24.49 -12.87 14.79
C ASP A 260 25.00 -11.45 15.11
N GLY A 261 24.70 -10.46 14.24
CA GLY A 261 25.11 -9.07 14.36
C GLY A 261 26.47 -8.76 13.71
N SER A 262 27.16 -9.75 13.14
CA SER A 262 28.40 -9.52 12.40
C SER A 262 28.12 -8.71 11.12
N LEU A 263 29.05 -7.81 10.78
CA LEU A 263 28.97 -7.03 9.54
C LEU A 263 29.09 -7.99 8.36
N ALA A 264 28.08 -8.06 7.49
CA ALA A 264 28.04 -9.00 6.38
C ALA A 264 28.49 -8.34 5.07
N THR A 265 27.95 -7.16 4.76
CA THR A 265 28.26 -6.44 3.51
C THR A 265 28.38 -4.94 3.75
N THR A 266 29.29 -4.28 3.03
CA THR A 266 29.38 -2.82 2.95
C THR A 266 29.51 -2.36 1.51
N GLY A 267 29.07 -1.14 1.21
CA GLY A 267 29.33 -0.52 -0.09
C GLY A 267 28.81 0.91 -0.15
N THR A 268 29.02 1.56 -1.29
CA THR A 268 28.44 2.88 -1.56
C THR A 268 27.53 2.78 -2.78
N PHE A 269 26.43 3.52 -2.78
CA PHE A 269 25.52 3.64 -3.91
C PHE A 269 25.47 5.08 -4.43
N GLN A 270 25.29 5.24 -5.73
CA GLN A 270 24.96 6.49 -6.38
C GLN A 270 23.76 6.25 -7.30
N ASP A 271 22.62 6.85 -6.96
CA ASP A 271 21.36 6.75 -7.70
C ASP A 271 20.96 5.30 -8.01
N ASP A 272 20.88 4.50 -6.95
CA ASP A 272 20.56 3.05 -6.94
C ASP A 272 21.66 2.11 -7.46
N LYS A 273 22.75 2.64 -8.00
CA LYS A 273 23.85 1.84 -8.56
C LYS A 273 25.04 1.76 -7.60
N PRO A 274 25.70 0.60 -7.44
CA PRO A 274 26.94 0.52 -6.70
C PRO A 274 28.00 1.50 -7.24
N SER A 275 28.61 2.27 -6.35
CA SER A 275 29.70 3.21 -6.63
C SER A 275 30.98 2.69 -5.98
N GLY A 276 31.73 1.88 -6.73
CA GLY A 276 32.89 1.14 -6.22
C GLY A 276 32.52 -0.29 -5.83
N PRO A 277 33.44 -1.03 -5.17
CA PRO A 277 33.19 -2.41 -4.81
C PRO A 277 32.15 -2.50 -3.69
N LEU A 278 31.30 -3.53 -3.78
CA LEU A 278 30.60 -4.05 -2.59
C LEU A 278 31.54 -5.03 -1.90
N CYS A 279 31.80 -4.83 -0.62
CA CYS A 279 32.68 -5.67 0.18
C CYS A 279 31.86 -6.60 1.05
N LEU A 280 32.09 -7.91 0.96
CA LEU A 280 31.57 -8.88 1.90
C LEU A 280 32.63 -9.19 2.95
N HIS A 281 32.18 -9.50 4.17
CA HIS A 281 33.08 -9.68 5.31
C HIS A 281 32.91 -11.05 5.96
N TYR A 282 34.00 -11.51 6.58
CA TYR A 282 33.98 -12.61 7.53
C TYR A 282 33.25 -12.20 8.82
N SER A 283 32.91 -13.19 9.66
CA SER A 283 32.28 -12.95 10.97
C SER A 283 33.14 -12.11 11.93
N ASP A 284 34.46 -12.07 11.73
CA ASP A 284 35.40 -11.21 12.48
C ASP A 284 35.45 -9.76 11.95
N GLY A 285 34.68 -9.45 10.90
CA GLY A 285 34.56 -8.13 10.28
C GLY A 285 35.63 -7.79 9.24
N LYS A 286 36.57 -8.69 8.95
CA LYS A 286 37.54 -8.47 7.88
C LYS A 286 36.93 -8.76 6.52
N THR A 287 37.37 -8.03 5.50
CA THR A 287 36.87 -8.21 4.14
C THR A 287 37.29 -9.56 3.57
N PHE A 288 36.29 -10.32 3.14
CA PHE A 288 36.42 -11.61 2.48
C PHE A 288 36.36 -11.47 0.95
N ALA A 289 35.49 -10.61 0.44
CA ALA A 289 35.36 -10.41 -1.00
C ALA A 289 35.14 -8.95 -1.33
N GLU A 290 35.69 -8.51 -2.46
CA GLU A 290 35.40 -7.22 -3.07
C GLU A 290 34.82 -7.45 -4.46
N CYS A 291 33.55 -7.10 -4.61
CA CYS A 291 32.75 -7.33 -5.80
C CYS A 291 32.62 -6.03 -6.60
N GLN A 292 33.14 -6.01 -7.83
CA GLN A 292 33.06 -4.88 -8.75
C GLN A 292 31.82 -4.96 -9.63
N TYR A 293 31.18 -3.84 -9.88
CA TYR A 293 29.97 -3.74 -10.69
C TYR A 293 30.15 -2.80 -11.88
N ASP A 294 29.57 -3.16 -13.02
CA ASP A 294 29.35 -2.29 -14.17
C ASP A 294 27.85 -1.97 -14.25
N GLY A 295 27.48 -0.76 -13.84
CA GLY A 295 26.10 -0.41 -13.55
C GLY A 295 25.52 -1.32 -12.46
N ASP A 296 24.49 -2.09 -12.81
CA ASP A 296 23.80 -2.99 -11.87
C ASP A 296 24.29 -4.44 -11.99
N ARG A 297 25.28 -4.71 -12.86
CA ARG A 297 25.77 -6.06 -13.15
C ARG A 297 27.11 -6.27 -12.45
N LEU A 298 27.21 -7.35 -11.69
CA LEU A 298 28.50 -7.81 -11.16
C LEU A 298 29.44 -8.06 -12.34
N ALA A 299 30.61 -7.42 -12.34
CA ALA A 299 31.61 -7.53 -13.40
C ALA A 299 32.70 -8.54 -13.05
N GLY A 300 32.98 -8.72 -11.76
CA GLY A 300 34.02 -9.59 -11.24
C GLY A 300 34.42 -9.16 -9.84
N GLY A 301 35.55 -9.66 -9.35
CA GLY A 301 36.02 -9.29 -8.03
C GLY A 301 37.23 -10.07 -7.56
N ARG A 302 37.59 -9.85 -6.30
CA ARG A 302 38.67 -10.59 -5.63
C ARG A 302 38.19 -11.16 -4.30
N LEU A 303 38.75 -12.30 -3.95
CA LEU A 303 38.62 -12.96 -2.67
C LEU A 303 39.89 -12.73 -1.86
N LEU A 304 39.74 -12.55 -0.56
CA LEU A 304 40.81 -12.22 0.36
C LEU A 304 40.83 -13.22 1.50
N TYR A 305 42.01 -13.58 1.97
CA TYR A 305 42.22 -14.28 3.23
C TYR A 305 41.95 -13.35 4.43
N PRO A 306 41.77 -13.90 5.64
CA PRO A 306 41.63 -13.08 6.86
C PRO A 306 42.87 -12.24 7.22
N ASP A 307 44.03 -12.43 6.58
CA ASP A 307 45.21 -11.57 6.72
C ASP A 307 45.28 -10.46 5.64
N GLY A 308 44.28 -10.40 4.75
CA GLY A 308 44.17 -9.43 3.66
C GLY A 308 44.92 -9.82 2.39
N LYS A 309 45.61 -10.97 2.34
CA LYS A 309 46.23 -11.46 1.10
C LYS A 309 45.18 -11.96 0.11
N ILE A 310 45.51 -11.94 -1.17
CA ILE A 310 44.61 -12.40 -2.23
C ILE A 310 44.46 -13.92 -2.13
N LEU A 311 43.24 -14.39 -1.88
CA LEU A 311 42.84 -15.79 -2.01
C LEU A 311 42.48 -16.12 -3.46
N GLY A 312 41.89 -15.17 -4.19
CA GLY A 312 41.50 -15.42 -5.56
C GLY A 312 40.91 -14.24 -6.29
N GLN A 313 40.61 -14.45 -7.57
CA GLN A 313 39.95 -13.49 -8.44
C GLN A 313 38.91 -14.20 -9.27
N PHE A 314 37.80 -13.52 -9.55
CA PHE A 314 36.72 -14.06 -10.33
C PHE A 314 36.19 -13.05 -11.35
N GLY A 315 35.69 -13.56 -12.46
CA GLY A 315 35.15 -12.78 -13.58
C GLY A 315 35.83 -13.09 -14.92
N PRO A 316 35.51 -12.36 -16.00
CA PRO A 316 34.34 -11.50 -16.10
C PRO A 316 33.05 -12.33 -15.93
N VAL A 317 31.99 -11.67 -15.51
CA VAL A 317 30.66 -12.27 -15.51
C VAL A 317 30.08 -12.17 -16.93
N ILE A 318 29.61 -13.29 -17.49
CA ILE A 318 29.13 -13.34 -18.88
C ILE A 318 27.62 -13.61 -18.93
N GLY A 319 26.92 -12.82 -19.75
CA GLY A 319 25.51 -12.98 -20.06
C GLY A 319 24.54 -12.55 -18.95
N ASP A 320 23.24 -12.54 -19.24
CA ASP A 320 22.21 -12.05 -18.31
C ASP A 320 21.97 -13.00 -17.12
N SER A 321 22.53 -14.21 -17.15
CA SER A 321 22.46 -15.18 -16.04
C SER A 321 23.45 -14.90 -14.90
N GLY A 322 24.35 -13.92 -15.03
CA GLY A 322 25.28 -13.57 -13.95
C GLY A 322 26.39 -14.61 -13.70
N LYS A 323 26.74 -15.43 -14.69
CA LYS A 323 27.70 -16.53 -14.49
C LYS A 323 29.14 -16.05 -14.60
N VAL A 324 29.94 -16.41 -13.60
CA VAL A 324 31.38 -16.20 -13.58
C VAL A 324 32.05 -17.06 -14.67
N SER A 325 32.82 -16.44 -15.56
CA SER A 325 33.52 -17.16 -16.63
C SER A 325 34.89 -17.71 -16.22
N SER A 326 35.50 -17.16 -15.17
CA SER A 326 36.71 -17.72 -14.57
C SER A 326 36.81 -17.47 -13.08
N LEU A 327 37.38 -18.42 -12.36
CA LEU A 327 37.74 -18.32 -10.95
C LEU A 327 39.17 -18.84 -10.79
N LEU A 328 40.06 -17.97 -10.34
CA LEU A 328 41.44 -18.30 -10.00
C LEU A 328 41.60 -18.22 -8.49
N LEU A 329 42.08 -19.29 -7.88
CA LEU A 329 42.41 -19.37 -6.46
C LEU A 329 43.91 -19.57 -6.28
N GLN A 330 44.46 -19.00 -5.22
CA GLN A 330 45.89 -18.98 -4.91
C GLN A 330 46.12 -19.30 -3.43
N TYR A 331 47.26 -19.90 -3.13
CA TYR A 331 47.75 -20.08 -1.77
C TYR A 331 48.18 -18.73 -1.15
N PRO A 332 48.38 -18.64 0.19
CA PRO A 332 48.83 -17.40 0.84
C PRO A 332 50.23 -16.91 0.40
N ASP A 333 51.02 -17.74 -0.28
CA ASP A 333 52.31 -17.39 -0.89
C ASP A 333 52.17 -16.92 -2.35
N GLY A 334 50.95 -16.88 -2.90
CA GLY A 334 50.62 -16.43 -4.25
C GLY A 334 50.72 -17.52 -5.33
N LYS A 335 51.10 -18.76 -5.00
CA LYS A 335 51.12 -19.86 -5.98
C LYS A 335 49.70 -20.26 -6.36
N PRO A 336 49.47 -20.72 -7.62
CA PRO A 336 48.15 -21.16 -8.04
C PRO A 336 47.69 -22.35 -7.20
N LEU A 337 46.45 -22.29 -6.74
CA LEU A 337 45.79 -23.38 -6.01
C LEU A 337 44.80 -24.09 -6.94
N SER A 338 43.96 -23.33 -7.63
CA SER A 338 43.09 -23.86 -8.68
C SER A 338 42.67 -22.79 -9.67
N SER A 339 42.29 -23.22 -10.87
CA SER A 339 41.76 -22.37 -11.94
C SER A 339 40.56 -23.07 -12.54
N SER A 340 39.42 -22.41 -12.51
CA SER A 340 38.20 -22.85 -13.19
C SER A 340 37.89 -21.87 -14.32
N ARG A 341 37.49 -22.38 -15.49
CA ARG A 341 36.97 -21.56 -16.58
C ARG A 341 35.72 -22.18 -17.18
N PHE A 342 34.70 -21.36 -17.35
CA PHE A 342 33.46 -21.68 -18.04
C PHE A 342 33.37 -20.87 -19.34
N ASP A 343 33.20 -21.57 -20.45
CA ASP A 343 32.92 -20.96 -21.74
C ASP A 343 31.42 -21.10 -22.05
N ALA A 344 30.73 -19.97 -22.08
CA ALA A 344 29.29 -19.94 -22.31
C ALA A 344 28.90 -20.27 -23.76
N VAL A 345 29.80 -20.05 -24.72
CA VAL A 345 29.57 -20.28 -26.16
C VAL A 345 29.63 -21.77 -26.45
N THR A 346 30.68 -22.43 -25.98
CA THR A 346 30.89 -23.87 -26.19
C THR A 346 30.24 -24.74 -25.11
N ARG A 347 29.75 -24.12 -24.03
CA ARG A 347 29.20 -24.76 -22.82
C ARG A 347 30.18 -25.76 -22.20
N THR A 348 31.46 -25.42 -22.21
CA THR A 348 32.53 -26.24 -21.63
C THR A 348 32.98 -25.70 -20.29
N VAL A 349 33.26 -26.61 -19.36
CA VAL A 349 34.01 -26.30 -18.14
C VAL A 349 35.42 -26.88 -18.26
N SER A 350 36.40 -26.11 -17.83
CA SER A 350 37.78 -26.56 -17.62
C SER A 350 38.21 -26.22 -16.20
N TRP A 351 38.98 -27.11 -15.59
CA TRP A 351 39.51 -26.96 -14.25
C TRP A 351 40.92 -27.51 -14.17
N GLN A 352 41.78 -26.84 -13.41
CA GLN A 352 43.11 -27.34 -13.06
C GLN A 352 43.40 -27.01 -11.60
N GLY A 353 44.02 -27.96 -10.89
CA GLY A 353 44.46 -27.80 -9.50
C GLY A 353 45.95 -28.08 -9.35
N TRP A 354 46.56 -27.46 -8.34
CA TRP A 354 47.97 -27.63 -8.00
C TRP A 354 48.15 -27.88 -6.51
N ASN A 355 49.20 -28.61 -6.16
CA ASN A 355 49.69 -28.78 -4.80
C ASN A 355 50.49 -27.54 -4.34
N PRO A 356 50.75 -27.36 -3.03
CA PRO A 356 51.55 -26.24 -2.51
C PRO A 356 53.00 -26.19 -3.05
N ASP A 357 53.54 -27.34 -3.45
CA ASP A 357 54.86 -27.46 -4.08
C ASP A 357 54.85 -27.08 -5.58
N GLY A 358 53.68 -26.79 -6.15
CA GLY A 358 53.47 -26.43 -7.55
C GLY A 358 53.25 -27.62 -8.49
N SER A 359 53.31 -28.86 -7.99
CA SER A 359 53.00 -30.04 -8.80
C SER A 359 51.49 -30.10 -9.15
N PRO A 360 51.10 -30.60 -10.33
CA PRO A 360 49.68 -30.73 -10.68
C PRO A 360 48.96 -31.69 -9.73
N LEU A 361 47.83 -31.24 -9.16
CA LEU A 361 46.96 -32.08 -8.33
C LEU A 361 45.94 -32.84 -9.20
N GLY A 362 45.48 -32.20 -10.28
CA GLY A 362 44.52 -32.79 -11.22
C GLY A 362 44.05 -31.77 -12.27
N GLN A 363 43.46 -32.26 -13.36
CA GLN A 363 42.92 -31.42 -14.42
C GLN A 363 41.68 -32.05 -15.04
N LEU A 364 40.74 -31.21 -15.47
CA LEU A 364 39.55 -31.57 -16.21
C LEU A 364 39.43 -30.59 -17.39
N GLU A 365 39.37 -31.11 -18.61
CA GLU A 365 39.29 -30.30 -19.83
C GLU A 365 38.01 -30.58 -20.60
N ASN A 366 37.40 -29.53 -21.16
CA ASN A 366 36.34 -29.62 -22.17
C ASN A 366 35.14 -30.48 -21.78
N LEU A 367 34.76 -30.50 -20.50
CA LEU A 367 33.56 -31.21 -20.07
C LEU A 367 32.32 -30.46 -20.61
N GLN A 368 31.64 -31.07 -21.58
CA GLN A 368 30.42 -30.56 -22.19
C GLN A 368 29.20 -31.24 -21.58
N SER A 369 28.18 -30.46 -21.21
CA SER A 369 26.88 -31.00 -20.81
C SER A 369 25.73 -30.17 -21.39
N SER A 370 24.61 -30.84 -21.65
CA SER A 370 23.35 -30.22 -22.07
C SER A 370 22.58 -29.57 -20.92
N LYS A 371 22.87 -29.95 -19.66
CA LYS A 371 22.30 -29.38 -18.44
C LYS A 371 23.39 -28.81 -17.54
N THR A 372 23.21 -27.56 -17.11
CA THR A 372 24.18 -26.90 -16.21
C THR A 372 24.34 -27.60 -14.86
N SER A 373 23.28 -28.24 -14.35
CA SER A 373 23.28 -28.99 -13.07
C SER A 373 24.33 -30.09 -13.02
N ASP A 374 24.57 -30.74 -14.16
CA ASP A 374 25.42 -31.93 -14.24
C ASP A 374 26.91 -31.54 -14.23
N LEU A 375 27.21 -30.27 -14.48
CA LEU A 375 28.57 -29.69 -14.43
C LEU A 375 28.92 -29.14 -13.03
N LEU A 376 27.92 -28.94 -12.15
CA LEU A 376 28.11 -28.29 -10.84
C LEU A 376 28.54 -29.24 -9.73
N GLY A 377 28.21 -30.53 -9.81
CA GLY A 377 28.56 -31.52 -8.77
C GLY A 377 30.08 -31.65 -8.52
N PRO A 378 30.92 -31.80 -9.55
CA PRO A 378 32.38 -31.84 -9.39
C PRO A 378 32.96 -30.53 -8.84
N TRP A 379 32.37 -29.39 -9.20
CA TRP A 379 32.78 -28.07 -8.73
C TRP A 379 32.40 -27.83 -7.26
N GLN A 380 31.19 -28.22 -6.83
CA GLN A 380 30.73 -28.12 -5.44
C GLN A 380 31.58 -28.95 -4.47
N ALA A 381 31.91 -30.19 -4.84
CA ALA A 381 32.76 -31.04 -4.03
C ALA A 381 34.18 -30.45 -3.87
N GLN A 382 34.69 -29.78 -4.91
CA GLN A 382 35.98 -29.11 -4.88
C GLN A 382 35.93 -27.81 -4.05
N GLN A 383 34.84 -27.03 -4.11
CA GLN A 383 34.64 -25.86 -3.25
C GLN A 383 34.57 -26.25 -1.77
N GLN A 384 33.77 -27.26 -1.42
CA GLN A 384 33.70 -27.78 -0.05
C GLN A 384 35.06 -28.33 0.42
N SER A 385 35.81 -29.00 -0.45
CA SER A 385 37.18 -29.44 -0.15
C SER A 385 38.13 -28.26 0.04
N LEU A 386 37.90 -27.14 -0.65
CA LEU A 386 38.67 -25.91 -0.53
C LEU A 386 38.37 -25.23 0.81
N GLU A 387 37.09 -25.03 1.13
CA GLU A 387 36.57 -24.53 2.41
C GLU A 387 37.14 -25.33 3.60
N GLN A 388 37.11 -26.65 3.51
CA GLN A 388 37.70 -27.54 4.53
C GLN A 388 39.22 -27.48 4.57
N GLY A 389 39.90 -27.40 3.42
CA GLY A 389 41.36 -27.40 3.33
C GLY A 389 42.03 -26.11 3.82
N ILE A 390 41.35 -24.97 3.73
CA ILE A 390 41.86 -23.68 4.20
C ILE A 390 41.18 -23.19 5.49
N GLY A 391 40.28 -23.98 6.07
CA GLY A 391 39.57 -23.65 7.31
C GLY A 391 38.66 -22.43 7.20
N LEU A 392 38.14 -22.13 6.01
CA LEU A 392 37.28 -20.97 5.74
C LEU A 392 35.85 -21.43 5.53
N SER A 393 34.91 -20.80 6.24
CA SER A 393 33.48 -20.84 5.93
C SER A 393 33.13 -19.57 5.16
N PHE A 394 32.55 -19.69 3.97
CA PHE A 394 32.03 -18.53 3.26
C PHE A 394 30.77 -17.99 3.96
N PRO A 395 30.49 -16.68 3.85
CA PRO A 395 29.19 -16.15 4.24
C PRO A 395 28.09 -16.89 3.48
N PRO A 396 26.96 -17.24 4.11
CA PRO A 396 25.85 -17.93 3.43
C PRO A 396 25.31 -17.17 2.21
N GLU A 397 25.50 -15.86 2.19
CA GLU A 397 25.08 -14.93 1.13
C GLU A 397 26.02 -14.92 -0.08
N PHE A 398 27.18 -15.57 0.02
CA PHE A 398 28.18 -15.64 -1.05
C PHE A 398 28.08 -16.97 -1.80
N ASP A 399 27.00 -17.10 -2.57
CA ASP A 399 26.84 -18.22 -3.50
C ASP A 399 27.36 -17.81 -4.90
N LEU A 400 28.54 -18.30 -5.28
CA LEU A 400 29.10 -18.12 -6.62
C LEU A 400 28.56 -19.16 -7.63
N LEU A 401 27.60 -20.01 -7.23
CA LEU A 401 27.03 -21.03 -8.09
C LEU A 401 26.28 -20.41 -9.30
N PRO A 402 26.50 -20.95 -10.50
CA PRO A 402 25.52 -20.88 -11.57
C PRO A 402 24.20 -21.56 -11.13
N HIS A 403 23.16 -20.81 -10.75
CA HIS A 403 21.83 -21.41 -10.58
C HIS A 403 21.27 -21.90 -11.93
N ALA A 404 20.47 -22.97 -11.89
CA ALA A 404 19.68 -23.36 -13.06
C ALA A 404 18.58 -22.30 -13.30
N PRO A 405 18.18 -22.04 -14.56
CA PRO A 405 17.01 -21.20 -14.81
C PRO A 405 15.78 -21.84 -14.14
N GLY A 406 15.24 -21.18 -13.10
CA GLY A 406 14.05 -21.66 -12.37
C GLY A 406 14.25 -21.93 -10.88
N ASP A 407 15.48 -21.90 -10.37
CA ASP A 407 15.70 -21.92 -8.92
C ASP A 407 15.41 -20.52 -8.36
N ALA A 408 14.50 -20.44 -7.39
CA ALA A 408 14.16 -19.19 -6.72
C ALA A 408 15.41 -18.61 -6.06
N LYS A 409 15.69 -17.32 -6.35
CA LYS A 409 16.80 -16.58 -5.72
C LYS A 409 16.63 -16.57 -4.19
N PRO A 410 17.71 -16.69 -3.41
CA PRO A 410 17.73 -16.15 -2.05
C PRO A 410 17.62 -14.62 -2.05
#